data_AF-A0A7C7CEW5-F1
#
_entry.id   AF-A0A7C7CEW5-F1
#
_cell.length_a   1.000
_cell.length_b   1.000
_cell.length_c   1.000
_cell.angle_alpha   90.00
_cell.angle_beta   90.00
_cell.angle_gamma   90.00
#
_symmetry.space_group_name_H-M   'P 1'
#
loop_
_entity.id
_entity.type
_entity.pdbx_description
1 polymer ?
#
loop_
_entity_poly.entity_id
_entity_poly.type
_entity_poly.pdbx_seq_one_letter_code
_entity_poly.pdbx_strand_id
1 'polypeptide(L)'
;MIIKELTPAGLKEFINSEEFQQLNIIPITKHRALSHINNPRVDRDDVILFIAYQDNELAGYLGVLADTIYLNSEEHKVGWLSCIWTSEKVRGKGVAKQLLSAALNSWNNKILATEFTPAAKSLYDQTAAFMDFTTLLGRRAYLRFNLHELLPPKGFPTMLSGLLKIGDATLNIFNSLRLLGWGSSINIDHLNLEYIKVIDDETKGFIEKRHKNELIRRGAEELSWINKYPWVLSSPEEDSDALRYHFSSSVKVFNNLNIKLMSNEGEVIAFMMIVVRGNNLKIPYCYFDEEHIGKIVQVIYHHMFELNLNMVTTYNSAISNYFLSHRTPFIYNKQMSRSYLISKELGKNLTDKQQIHMQDGSGDCAFT
;
A
#
# COMPACT_ATOMS: atom_id res chain seq x y z
N MET A 1 -10.43 4.71 31.49
CA MET A 1 -9.98 4.21 30.18
C MET A 1 -8.51 3.86 30.32
N ILE A 2 -8.08 2.72 29.79
CA ILE A 2 -6.71 2.23 29.87
C ILE A 2 -6.20 2.03 28.43
N ILE A 3 -4.99 2.47 28.13
CA ILE A 3 -4.32 2.20 26.85
C ILE A 3 -3.24 1.15 27.12
N LYS A 4 -3.35 0.01 26.44
CA LYS A 4 -2.33 -1.03 26.39
C LYS A 4 -1.43 -0.76 25.19
N GLU A 5 -0.14 -0.65 25.45
CA GLU A 5 0.91 -0.40 24.46
C GLU A 5 1.67 -1.71 24.21
N LEU A 6 1.72 -2.15 22.95
CA LEU A 6 2.31 -3.44 22.58
C LEU A 6 3.55 -3.25 21.72
N THR A 7 4.69 -3.74 22.23
CA THR A 7 5.93 -3.95 21.48
C THR A 7 5.85 -5.20 20.61
N PRO A 8 6.84 -5.54 19.76
CA PRO A 8 6.83 -6.81 19.01
C PRO A 8 6.64 -8.05 19.89
N ALA A 9 7.31 -8.09 21.05
CA ALA A 9 7.14 -9.19 22.01
C ALA A 9 5.72 -9.22 22.60
N GLY A 10 5.24 -8.07 23.08
CA GLY A 10 3.89 -7.97 23.65
C GLY A 10 2.79 -8.27 22.63
N LEU A 11 2.97 -7.86 21.37
CA LEU A 11 2.05 -8.18 20.28
C LEU A 11 2.05 -9.69 19.99
N LYS A 12 3.22 -10.33 19.98
CA LYS A 12 3.33 -11.79 19.78
C LYS A 12 2.63 -12.56 20.89
N GLU A 13 2.78 -12.14 22.14
CA GLU A 13 2.07 -12.74 23.27
C GLU A 13 0.55 -12.52 23.15
N PHE A 14 0.15 -11.29 22.83
CA PHE A 14 -1.25 -10.92 22.69
C PHE A 14 -1.98 -11.76 21.63
N ILE A 15 -1.45 -11.92 20.42
CA ILE A 15 -2.13 -12.71 19.35
C ILE A 15 -2.25 -14.21 19.66
N ASN A 16 -1.54 -14.69 20.69
CA ASN A 16 -1.59 -16.07 21.17
C ASN A 16 -2.36 -16.22 22.50
N SER A 17 -2.87 -15.14 23.08
CA SER A 17 -3.55 -15.17 24.37
C SER A 17 -5.03 -15.56 24.26
N GLU A 18 -5.62 -15.98 25.38
CA GLU A 18 -7.07 -16.20 25.50
C GLU A 18 -7.85 -14.89 25.30
N GLU A 19 -7.30 -13.76 25.76
CA GLU A 19 -7.87 -12.42 25.57
C GLU A 19 -8.17 -12.17 24.09
N PHE A 20 -7.19 -12.39 23.20
CA PHE A 20 -7.37 -12.19 21.76
C PHE A 20 -8.42 -13.13 21.15
N GLN A 21 -8.47 -14.38 21.61
CA GLN A 21 -9.42 -15.37 21.10
C GLN A 21 -10.86 -15.00 21.47
N GLN A 22 -11.08 -14.39 22.64
CA GLN A 22 -12.40 -14.03 23.15
C GLN A 22 -12.92 -12.68 22.64
N LEU A 23 -12.06 -11.85 22.03
CA LEU A 23 -12.47 -10.55 21.49
C LEU A 23 -13.47 -10.71 20.34
N ASN A 24 -14.61 -10.01 20.40
CA ASN A 24 -15.54 -9.95 19.27
C ASN A 24 -15.00 -9.12 18.10
N ILE A 25 -14.17 -8.12 18.40
CA ILE A 25 -13.48 -7.27 17.44
C ILE A 25 -12.01 -7.32 17.79
N ILE A 26 -11.17 -7.66 16.82
CA ILE A 26 -9.72 -7.75 17.03
C ILE A 26 -9.03 -6.49 16.52
N PRO A 27 -7.93 -6.06 17.16
CA PRO A 27 -7.19 -4.87 16.74
C PRO A 27 -6.24 -5.12 15.56
N ILE A 28 -5.94 -6.39 15.27
CA ILE A 28 -5.04 -6.83 14.21
C ILE A 28 -5.26 -8.33 13.94
N THR A 29 -5.08 -8.79 12.70
CA THR A 29 -5.07 -10.23 12.38
C THR A 29 -3.71 -10.86 12.69
N LYS A 30 -3.67 -12.19 12.88
CA LYS A 30 -2.42 -12.90 13.18
C LYS A 30 -1.33 -12.70 12.13
N HIS A 31 -1.64 -12.82 10.83
CA HIS A 31 -0.64 -12.66 9.77
C HIS A 31 -0.12 -11.22 9.67
N ARG A 32 -0.99 -10.21 9.82
CA ARG A 32 -0.56 -8.81 9.85
C ARG A 32 0.30 -8.54 11.09
N ALA A 33 -0.04 -9.08 12.26
CA ALA A 33 0.80 -8.97 13.44
C ALA A 33 2.19 -9.58 13.23
N LEU A 34 2.27 -10.76 12.61
CA LEU A 34 3.55 -11.37 12.24
C LEU A 34 4.34 -10.50 11.26
N SER A 35 3.67 -9.81 10.33
CA SER A 35 4.32 -8.84 9.44
C SER A 35 4.97 -7.70 10.23
N HIS A 36 4.24 -7.05 11.15
CA HIS A 36 4.82 -6.00 11.99
C HIS A 36 5.97 -6.51 12.88
N ILE A 37 5.85 -7.71 13.45
CA ILE A 37 6.89 -8.32 14.32
C ILE A 37 8.16 -8.65 13.54
N ASN A 38 8.05 -9.09 12.29
CA ASN A 38 9.18 -9.49 11.45
C ASN A 38 9.65 -8.35 10.52
N ASN A 39 9.18 -7.13 10.72
CA ASN A 39 9.64 -5.98 9.98
C ASN A 39 11.14 -5.74 10.27
N PRO A 40 12.03 -5.72 9.27
CA PRO A 40 13.47 -5.53 9.50
C PRO A 40 13.80 -4.16 10.13
N ARG A 41 12.87 -3.20 10.06
CA ARG A 41 13.02 -1.86 10.63
C ARG A 41 12.32 -1.69 11.99
N VAL A 42 11.79 -2.75 12.60
CA VAL A 42 11.20 -2.67 13.95
C VAL A 42 12.25 -2.96 15.02
N ASP A 43 12.30 -2.12 16.04
CA ASP A 43 13.13 -2.34 17.21
C ASP A 43 12.34 -3.06 18.31
N ARG A 44 13.05 -3.67 19.26
CA ARG A 44 12.44 -4.48 20.33
C ARG A 44 11.48 -3.68 21.21
N ASP A 45 11.74 -2.39 21.37
CA ASP A 45 11.01 -1.49 22.26
C ASP A 45 10.01 -0.58 21.49
N ASP A 46 9.94 -0.70 20.15
CA ASP A 46 8.97 0.06 19.36
C ASP A 46 7.54 -0.34 19.73
N VAL A 47 6.73 0.62 20.16
CA VAL A 47 5.29 0.36 20.36
C VAL A 47 4.58 0.40 19.01
N ILE A 48 4.12 -0.76 18.54
CA ILE A 48 3.55 -0.97 17.20
C ILE A 48 2.03 -1.14 17.20
N LEU A 49 1.41 -1.36 18.36
CA LEU A 49 -0.04 -1.42 18.50
C LEU A 49 -0.51 -0.82 19.84
N PHE A 50 -1.51 0.04 19.75
CA PHE A 50 -2.17 0.69 20.88
C PHE A 50 -3.60 0.19 20.96
N ILE A 51 -4.02 -0.28 22.13
CA ILE A 51 -5.37 -0.82 22.37
C ILE A 51 -5.99 -0.06 23.53
N ALA A 52 -7.13 0.60 23.28
CA ALA A 52 -7.89 1.29 24.32
C ALA A 52 -9.00 0.40 24.86
N TYR A 53 -9.04 0.24 26.18
CA TYR A 53 -10.12 -0.41 26.92
C TYR A 53 -10.92 0.60 27.73
N GLN A 54 -12.24 0.44 27.71
CA GLN A 54 -13.18 1.16 28.57
C GLN A 54 -14.15 0.13 29.17
N ASP A 55 -14.28 0.10 30.49
CA ASP A 55 -15.17 -0.82 31.22
C ASP A 55 -14.93 -2.30 30.85
N ASN A 56 -13.64 -2.67 30.70
CA ASN A 56 -13.17 -3.98 30.22
C ASN A 56 -13.60 -4.38 28.80
N GLU A 57 -14.19 -3.46 28.02
CA GLU A 57 -14.49 -3.66 26.60
C GLU A 57 -13.48 -2.92 25.71
N LEU A 58 -13.22 -3.47 24.52
CA LEU A 58 -12.42 -2.82 23.49
C LEU A 58 -13.11 -1.53 23.02
N ALA A 59 -12.49 -0.39 23.29
CA ALA A 59 -12.98 0.94 22.93
C ALA A 59 -12.38 1.44 21.60
N GLY A 60 -11.17 1.00 21.26
CA GLY A 60 -10.51 1.38 20.01
C GLY A 60 -9.09 0.83 19.92
N TYR A 61 -8.46 0.99 18.77
CA TYR A 61 -7.06 0.63 18.55
C TYR A 61 -6.42 1.51 17.47
N LEU A 62 -5.08 1.58 17.51
CA LEU A 62 -4.26 2.29 16.53
C LEU A 62 -2.98 1.49 16.29
N GLY A 63 -2.67 1.22 15.02
CA GLY A 63 -1.47 0.49 14.61
C GLY A 63 -0.41 1.42 14.04
N VAL A 64 0.86 1.17 14.38
CA VAL A 64 2.02 1.90 13.86
C VAL A 64 2.96 0.93 13.15
N LEU A 65 3.29 1.24 11.91
CA LEU A 65 4.32 0.54 11.15
C LEU A 65 5.66 1.25 11.36
N ALA A 66 6.60 0.58 12.02
CA ALA A 66 7.97 1.05 12.18
C ALA A 66 8.66 1.18 10.82
N ASP A 67 9.39 2.26 10.61
CA ASP A 67 10.13 2.49 9.38
C ASP A 67 11.31 3.45 9.64
N THR A 68 12.11 3.64 8.61
CA THR A 68 13.24 4.55 8.58
C THR A 68 13.11 5.45 7.37
N ILE A 69 13.29 6.75 7.57
CA ILE A 69 13.35 7.74 6.49
C ILE A 69 14.67 8.49 6.52
N TYR A 70 15.01 9.09 5.38
CA TYR A 70 16.22 9.86 5.20
C TYR A 70 15.88 11.31 4.86
N LEU A 71 16.15 12.22 5.79
CA LEU A 71 15.96 13.66 5.60
C LEU A 71 17.33 14.32 5.58
N ASN A 72 17.65 15.08 4.52
CA ASN A 72 19.00 15.62 4.29
C ASN A 72 20.13 14.57 4.39
N SER A 73 19.84 13.33 3.98
CA SER A 73 20.74 12.16 4.13
C SER A 73 20.98 11.69 5.58
N GLU A 74 20.35 12.30 6.57
CA GLU A 74 20.33 11.79 7.94
C GLU A 74 19.21 10.77 8.12
N GLU A 75 19.53 9.72 8.84
CA GLU A 75 18.60 8.64 9.14
C GLU A 75 17.69 9.01 10.31
N HIS A 76 16.38 8.82 10.13
CA HIS A 76 15.39 9.02 11.18
C HIS A 76 14.49 7.80 11.31
N LYS A 77 14.46 7.22 12.52
CA LYS A 77 13.48 6.24 12.94
C LYS A 77 12.10 6.90 13.07
N VAL A 78 11.09 6.30 12.44
CA VAL A 78 9.73 6.86 12.36
C VAL A 78 8.65 5.79 12.41
N GLY A 79 7.43 6.20 12.76
CA GLY A 79 6.25 5.35 12.71
C GLY A 79 5.22 5.84 11.70
N TRP A 80 4.75 4.97 10.81
CA TRP A 80 3.60 5.24 9.94
C TRP A 80 2.30 4.84 10.63
N LEU A 81 1.34 5.75 10.75
CA LEU A 81 -0.02 5.39 11.15
C LEU A 81 -0.62 4.45 10.10
N SER A 82 -0.90 3.21 10.50
CA SER A 82 -1.30 2.13 9.59
C SER A 82 -2.77 1.69 9.77
N CYS A 83 -3.37 2.02 10.90
CA CYS A 83 -4.80 1.89 11.13
C CYS A 83 -5.22 2.72 12.34
N ILE A 84 -6.49 3.13 12.36
CA ILE A 84 -7.15 3.66 13.56
C ILE A 84 -8.62 3.29 13.52
N TRP A 85 -9.12 2.75 14.62
CA TRP A 85 -10.53 2.40 14.77
C TRP A 85 -11.02 2.73 16.18
N THR A 86 -12.27 3.14 16.29
CA THR A 86 -12.95 3.35 17.58
C THR A 86 -14.36 2.79 17.53
N SER A 87 -14.78 2.15 18.62
CA SER A 87 -16.12 1.62 18.79
C SER A 87 -17.16 2.73 18.73
N GLU A 88 -18.32 2.44 18.13
CA GLU A 88 -19.44 3.39 18.08
C GLU A 88 -19.98 3.72 19.48
N LYS A 89 -19.86 2.79 20.43
CA LYS A 89 -20.28 2.97 21.84
C LYS A 89 -19.54 4.09 22.57
N VAL A 90 -18.36 4.47 22.08
CA VAL A 90 -17.49 5.49 22.70
C VAL A 90 -17.32 6.74 21.82
N ARG A 91 -18.17 6.89 20.79
CA ARG A 91 -18.16 8.06 19.90
C ARG A 91 -18.30 9.35 20.72
N GLY A 92 -17.48 10.34 20.38
CA GLY A 92 -17.46 11.64 21.07
C GLY A 92 -16.70 11.66 22.41
N LYS A 93 -16.23 10.51 22.93
CA LYS A 93 -15.47 10.44 24.20
C LYS A 93 -13.95 10.68 24.04
N GLY A 94 -13.51 11.09 22.85
CA GLY A 94 -12.11 11.42 22.58
C GLY A 94 -11.12 10.23 22.54
N VAL A 95 -11.61 8.98 22.43
CA VAL A 95 -10.75 7.77 22.42
C VAL A 95 -9.71 7.81 21.30
N ALA A 96 -10.10 8.19 20.08
CA ALA A 96 -9.19 8.30 18.94
C ALA A 96 -8.05 9.31 19.20
N LYS A 97 -8.38 10.44 19.85
CA LYS A 97 -7.40 11.46 20.22
C LYS A 97 -6.42 10.94 21.27
N GLN A 98 -6.90 10.21 22.26
CA GLN A 98 -6.04 9.62 23.30
C GLN A 98 -5.12 8.54 22.74
N LEU A 99 -5.61 7.66 21.85
CA LEU A 99 -4.79 6.69 21.12
C LEU A 99 -3.70 7.37 20.30
N LEU A 100 -4.05 8.42 19.55
CA LEU A 100 -3.10 9.18 18.76
C LEU A 100 -2.06 9.91 19.62
N SER A 101 -2.47 10.47 20.76
CA SER A 101 -1.53 11.08 21.71
C SER A 101 -0.55 10.05 22.31
N ALA A 102 -1.02 8.85 22.65
CA ALA A 102 -0.15 7.77 23.12
C ALA A 102 0.88 7.36 22.05
N ALA A 103 0.43 7.24 20.80
CA ALA A 103 1.31 6.95 19.67
C ALA A 103 2.36 8.04 19.42
N LEU A 104 1.94 9.32 19.42
CA LEU A 104 2.85 10.46 19.30
C LEU A 104 3.89 10.46 20.41
N ASN A 105 3.49 10.21 21.66
CA ASN A 105 4.42 10.16 22.80
C ASN A 105 5.42 9.01 22.67
N SER A 106 4.94 7.79 22.37
CA SER A 106 5.79 6.60 22.24
C SER A 106 6.84 6.73 21.12
N TRP A 107 6.48 7.43 20.05
CA TRP A 107 7.36 7.66 18.90
C TRP A 107 8.10 8.99 18.95
N ASN A 108 8.14 9.67 20.12
CA ASN A 108 8.81 10.97 20.28
C ASN A 108 8.40 12.01 19.23
N ASN A 109 7.10 12.04 18.91
CA ASN A 109 6.49 12.83 17.85
C ASN A 109 7.07 12.57 16.46
N LYS A 110 7.66 11.40 16.17
CA LYS A 110 8.19 11.03 14.85
C LYS A 110 7.24 10.12 14.08
N ILE A 111 6.07 10.65 13.74
CA ILE A 111 5.00 9.92 13.06
C ILE A 111 4.69 10.51 11.69
N LEU A 112 4.39 9.65 10.71
CA LEU A 112 3.86 10.02 9.40
C LEU A 112 2.50 9.35 9.16
N ALA A 113 1.71 9.90 8.24
CA ALA A 113 0.42 9.33 7.86
C ALA A 113 0.15 9.47 6.37
N THR A 114 -0.52 8.48 5.78
CA THR A 114 -1.03 8.51 4.41
C THR A 114 -2.35 7.74 4.31
N GLU A 115 -2.99 7.75 3.13
CA GLU A 115 -4.26 7.09 2.82
C GLU A 115 -5.36 7.23 3.89
N PHE A 116 -5.43 8.39 4.54
CA PHE A 116 -6.38 8.66 5.61
C PHE A 116 -7.73 9.14 5.09
N THR A 117 -8.79 8.80 5.81
CA THR A 117 -10.15 9.30 5.54
C THR A 117 -10.29 10.77 5.97
N PRO A 118 -11.31 11.51 5.48
CA PRO A 118 -11.57 12.87 5.96
C PRO A 118 -11.75 12.96 7.48
N ALA A 119 -12.34 11.92 8.10
CA ALA A 119 -12.50 11.83 9.55
C ALA A 119 -11.15 11.70 10.27
N ALA A 120 -10.25 10.86 9.76
CA ALA A 120 -8.90 10.73 10.29
C ALA A 120 -8.08 12.02 10.08
N LYS A 121 -8.22 12.69 8.92
CA LYS A 121 -7.58 14.00 8.72
C LYS A 121 -8.02 15.03 9.77
N SER A 122 -9.33 15.13 10.02
CA SER A 122 -9.86 16.05 11.03
C SER A 122 -9.29 15.77 12.41
N LEU A 123 -9.12 14.50 12.78
CA LEU A 123 -8.45 14.11 14.03
C LEU A 123 -7.00 14.60 14.07
N TYR A 124 -6.24 14.41 12.99
CA TYR A 124 -4.84 14.84 12.90
C TYR A 124 -4.71 16.36 13.01
N ASP A 125 -5.55 17.10 12.28
CA ASP A 125 -5.58 18.57 12.32
C ASP A 125 -5.87 19.08 13.75
N GLN A 126 -6.78 18.45 14.50
CA GLN A 126 -7.10 18.80 15.88
C GLN A 126 -5.95 18.59 16.89
N THR A 127 -4.99 17.72 16.59
CA THR A 127 -3.81 17.55 17.45
C THR A 127 -2.78 18.67 17.26
N ALA A 128 -2.84 19.38 16.13
CA ALA A 128 -1.82 20.33 15.69
C ALA A 128 -0.38 19.74 15.67
N ALA A 129 -0.22 18.42 15.73
CA ALA A 129 1.07 17.73 15.74
C ALA A 129 1.62 17.49 14.32
N PHE A 130 0.76 17.58 13.30
CA PHE A 130 1.10 17.29 11.91
C PHE A 130 1.12 18.56 11.05
N MET A 131 1.80 18.45 9.92
CA MET A 131 1.76 19.37 8.79
C MET A 131 1.67 18.58 7.49
N ASP A 132 1.17 19.22 6.43
CA ASP A 132 1.22 18.64 5.09
C ASP A 132 2.68 18.44 4.67
N PHE A 133 2.98 17.28 4.09
CA PHE A 133 4.35 16.92 3.73
C PHE A 133 4.56 16.93 2.22
N THR A 134 3.97 15.96 1.52
CA THR A 134 4.04 15.86 0.06
C THR A 134 2.76 15.26 -0.46
N THR A 135 2.49 15.48 -1.74
CA THR A 135 1.39 14.83 -2.45
C THR A 135 1.92 14.20 -3.73
N LEU A 136 1.80 12.88 -3.83
CA LEU A 136 2.12 12.17 -5.05
C LEU A 136 0.97 12.34 -6.04
N LEU A 137 1.29 12.77 -7.25
CA LEU A 137 0.35 12.82 -8.37
C LEU A 137 0.53 11.56 -9.20
N GLY A 138 -0.55 10.81 -9.33
CA GLY A 138 -0.55 9.55 -10.04
C GLY A 138 -1.68 9.46 -11.04
N ARG A 139 -1.81 8.28 -11.63
CA ARG A 139 -2.81 7.97 -12.63
C ARG A 139 -3.40 6.59 -12.37
N ARG A 140 -4.72 6.53 -12.51
CA ARG A 140 -5.44 5.27 -12.65
C ARG A 140 -5.90 5.14 -14.10
N ALA A 141 -5.36 4.15 -14.78
CA ALA A 141 -5.65 3.87 -16.17
C ALA A 141 -6.57 2.65 -16.27
N TYR A 142 -7.68 2.79 -16.99
CA TYR A 142 -8.70 1.77 -17.13
C TYR A 142 -8.52 1.07 -18.47
N LEU A 143 -8.34 -0.24 -18.44
CA LEU A 143 -8.23 -1.10 -19.61
C LEU A 143 -9.60 -1.67 -20.01
N ARG A 144 -10.44 -1.98 -19.02
CA ARG A 144 -11.79 -2.56 -19.19
C ARG A 144 -12.83 -1.75 -18.42
N PHE A 145 -14.09 -1.86 -18.83
CA PHE A 145 -15.22 -1.26 -18.13
C PHE A 145 -15.50 -2.06 -16.85
N ASN A 146 -15.60 -1.38 -15.72
CA ASN A 146 -15.90 -1.97 -14.41
C ASN A 146 -16.74 -1.04 -13.55
N LEU A 147 -17.75 -0.39 -14.15
CA LEU A 147 -18.64 0.54 -13.46
C LEU A 147 -19.37 -0.13 -12.28
N HIS A 148 -19.72 -1.41 -12.40
CA HIS A 148 -20.30 -2.20 -11.31
C HIS A 148 -19.33 -2.36 -10.12
N GLU A 149 -18.02 -2.30 -10.33
CA GLU A 149 -17.03 -2.35 -9.25
C GLU A 149 -16.78 -0.95 -8.65
N LEU A 150 -16.83 0.10 -9.49
CA LEU A 150 -16.47 1.47 -9.10
C LEU A 150 -17.62 2.28 -8.48
N LEU A 151 -18.84 2.14 -9.02
CA LEU A 151 -19.98 3.00 -8.68
C LEU A 151 -20.83 2.57 -7.48
N PRO A 152 -20.83 1.32 -6.99
CA PRO A 152 -21.53 1.02 -5.76
C PRO A 152 -20.63 1.26 -4.54
N PRO A 153 -20.69 2.46 -3.94
CA PRO A 153 -20.67 2.57 -2.49
C PRO A 153 -22.01 3.07 -1.94
N LYS A 154 -22.21 2.79 -0.64
CA LYS A 154 -23.41 3.04 0.20
C LYS A 154 -24.38 4.09 -0.38
N GLY A 155 -25.59 3.63 -0.75
CA GLY A 155 -26.69 4.47 -1.22
C GLY A 155 -27.08 4.25 -2.69
N PHE A 156 -26.30 3.47 -3.46
CA PHE A 156 -26.68 3.11 -4.83
C PHE A 156 -27.83 2.07 -4.84
N PRO A 157 -28.92 2.26 -5.61
CA PRO A 157 -30.02 1.31 -5.65
C PRO A 157 -29.57 -0.07 -6.12
N THR A 158 -29.76 -1.10 -5.29
CA THR A 158 -29.36 -2.48 -5.58
C THR A 158 -29.96 -3.02 -6.88
N MET A 159 -31.16 -2.56 -7.27
CA MET A 159 -31.79 -2.87 -8.55
C MET A 159 -30.98 -2.39 -9.77
N LEU A 160 -30.32 -1.23 -9.67
CA LEU A 160 -29.49 -0.69 -10.76
C LEU A 160 -28.13 -1.39 -10.86
N SER A 161 -27.72 -2.08 -9.79
CA SER A 161 -26.47 -2.86 -9.80
C SER A 161 -26.46 -3.96 -10.85
N GLY A 162 -27.62 -4.59 -11.12
CA GLY A 162 -27.74 -5.58 -12.18
C GLY A 162 -27.55 -4.97 -13.57
N LEU A 163 -28.10 -3.78 -13.80
CA LEU A 163 -27.94 -3.04 -15.05
C LEU A 163 -26.50 -2.61 -15.28
N LEU A 164 -25.77 -2.18 -14.24
CA LEU A 164 -24.34 -1.89 -14.35
C LEU A 164 -23.54 -3.13 -14.79
N LYS A 165 -23.86 -4.31 -14.23
CA LYS A 165 -23.23 -5.58 -14.63
C LYS A 165 -23.44 -5.89 -16.11
N ILE A 166 -24.67 -5.72 -16.59
CA ILE A 166 -25.01 -5.95 -18.01
C ILE A 166 -24.32 -4.91 -18.90
N GLY A 167 -24.30 -3.65 -18.47
CA GLY A 167 -23.60 -2.57 -19.16
C GLY A 167 -22.11 -2.86 -19.30
N ASP A 168 -21.44 -3.21 -18.20
CA ASP A 168 -20.03 -3.60 -18.21
C ASP A 168 -19.78 -4.79 -19.14
N ALA A 169 -20.60 -5.85 -19.06
CA ALA A 169 -20.48 -7.01 -19.93
C ALA A 169 -20.60 -6.62 -21.42
N THR A 170 -21.60 -5.82 -21.76
CA THR A 170 -21.86 -5.40 -23.14
C THR A 170 -20.71 -4.54 -23.68
N LEU A 171 -20.28 -3.52 -22.93
CA LEU A 171 -19.19 -2.66 -23.33
C LEU A 171 -17.86 -3.42 -23.41
N ASN A 172 -17.65 -4.40 -22.53
CA ASN A 172 -16.45 -5.22 -22.58
C ASN A 172 -16.41 -6.20 -23.76
N ILE A 173 -17.53 -6.59 -24.37
CA ILE A 173 -17.51 -7.36 -25.62
C ILE A 173 -16.83 -6.53 -26.72
N PHE A 174 -17.32 -5.30 -26.94
CA PHE A 174 -16.73 -4.40 -27.93
C PHE A 174 -15.29 -4.01 -27.59
N ASN A 175 -15.02 -3.76 -26.30
CA ASN A 175 -13.67 -3.46 -25.84
C ASN A 175 -12.72 -4.64 -26.06
N SER A 176 -13.17 -5.89 -25.86
CA SER A 176 -12.34 -7.07 -26.07
C SER A 176 -11.89 -7.19 -27.53
N LEU A 177 -12.79 -6.89 -28.49
CA LEU A 177 -12.42 -6.84 -29.91
C LEU A 177 -11.35 -5.78 -30.20
N ARG A 178 -11.47 -4.59 -29.61
CA ARG A 178 -10.43 -3.54 -29.69
C ARG A 178 -9.10 -4.01 -29.09
N LEU A 179 -9.17 -4.72 -27.97
CA LEU A 179 -8.01 -5.21 -27.23
C LEU A 179 -7.27 -6.35 -27.94
N LEU A 180 -7.94 -7.15 -28.78
CA LEU A 180 -7.27 -8.17 -29.60
C LEU A 180 -6.19 -7.56 -30.52
N GLY A 181 -6.44 -6.38 -31.08
CA GLY A 181 -5.45 -5.66 -31.90
C GLY A 181 -4.26 -5.09 -31.10
N TRP A 182 -4.39 -5.01 -29.77
CA TRP A 182 -3.30 -4.62 -28.87
C TRP A 182 -2.55 -5.82 -28.33
N GLY A 183 -3.25 -6.91 -27.99
CA GLY A 183 -2.63 -8.13 -27.48
C GLY A 183 -1.60 -8.70 -28.45
N SER A 184 -1.88 -8.69 -29.75
CA SER A 184 -0.94 -9.14 -30.79
C SER A 184 0.26 -8.20 -31.02
N SER A 185 0.20 -6.95 -30.55
CA SER A 185 1.31 -6.00 -30.69
C SER A 185 2.21 -5.91 -29.44
N ILE A 186 1.80 -6.53 -28.33
CA ILE A 186 2.62 -6.67 -27.14
C ILE A 186 3.42 -7.96 -27.26
N ASN A 187 4.57 -7.87 -27.91
CA ASN A 187 5.55 -8.95 -27.89
C ASN A 187 6.32 -8.84 -26.56
N ILE A 188 6.31 -9.90 -25.74
CA ILE A 188 7.17 -9.98 -24.55
C ILE A 188 8.34 -10.94 -24.73
N ASP A 189 8.33 -11.75 -25.78
CA ASP A 189 9.34 -12.79 -26.02
C ASP A 189 10.72 -12.20 -26.32
N HIS A 190 10.78 -10.93 -26.76
CA HIS A 190 12.03 -10.19 -26.93
C HIS A 190 12.54 -9.54 -25.63
N LEU A 191 11.76 -9.60 -24.54
CA LEU A 191 12.18 -9.14 -23.22
C LEU A 191 12.63 -10.34 -22.40
N ASN A 192 13.88 -10.31 -21.94
CA ASN A 192 14.36 -11.30 -20.98
C ASN A 192 13.75 -10.97 -19.59
N LEU A 193 12.62 -11.61 -19.30
CA LEU A 193 11.82 -11.41 -18.10
C LEU A 193 11.94 -12.61 -17.17
N GLU A 194 12.31 -12.35 -15.92
CA GLU A 194 12.42 -13.37 -14.87
C GLU A 194 11.50 -13.04 -13.69
N TYR A 195 10.71 -14.02 -13.25
CA TYR A 195 9.95 -13.92 -12.02
C TYR A 195 10.78 -14.42 -10.85
N ILE A 196 11.12 -13.53 -9.92
CA ILE A 196 12.00 -13.85 -8.81
C ILE A 196 11.25 -13.92 -7.48
N LYS A 197 11.47 -15.01 -6.73
CA LYS A 197 10.94 -15.17 -5.37
C LYS A 197 11.85 -14.54 -4.31
N VAL A 198 13.15 -14.53 -4.60
CA VAL A 198 14.20 -13.99 -3.74
C VAL A 198 14.97 -12.97 -4.58
N ILE A 199 15.26 -11.82 -3.98
CA ILE A 199 16.08 -10.77 -4.62
C ILE A 199 17.53 -11.23 -4.54
N ASP A 200 18.11 -11.59 -5.68
CA ASP A 200 19.51 -12.00 -5.80
C ASP A 200 20.49 -10.82 -5.63
N ASP A 201 21.79 -11.12 -5.50
CA ASP A 201 22.81 -10.09 -5.25
C ASP A 201 22.93 -9.07 -6.39
N GLU A 202 22.67 -9.50 -7.64
CA GLU A 202 22.72 -8.63 -8.80
C GLU A 202 21.56 -7.60 -8.77
N THR A 203 20.35 -8.08 -8.50
CA THR A 203 19.14 -7.27 -8.36
C THR A 203 19.24 -6.37 -7.14
N LYS A 204 19.79 -6.87 -6.03
CA LYS A 204 20.08 -6.08 -4.84
C LYS A 204 21.01 -4.90 -5.18
N GLY A 205 22.14 -5.18 -5.84
CA GLY A 205 23.07 -4.14 -6.27
C GLY A 205 22.44 -3.14 -7.26
N PHE A 206 21.53 -3.60 -8.11
CA PHE A 206 20.75 -2.74 -9.01
C PHE A 206 19.80 -1.79 -8.26
N ILE A 207 19.07 -2.28 -7.27
CA ILE A 207 18.14 -1.50 -6.43
C ILE A 207 18.91 -0.50 -5.57
N GLU A 208 19.98 -0.93 -4.91
CA GLU A 208 20.79 -0.11 -3.99
C GLU A 208 21.45 1.09 -4.70
N LYS A 209 21.74 0.97 -5.99
CA LYS A 209 22.25 2.10 -6.78
C LYS A 209 21.19 3.18 -7.01
N ARG A 210 19.90 2.81 -7.09
CA ARG A 210 18.80 3.71 -7.50
C ARG A 210 17.99 4.25 -6.34
N HIS A 211 17.88 3.53 -5.22
CA HIS A 211 17.06 3.96 -4.10
C HIS A 211 17.70 5.06 -3.22
N LYS A 212 18.96 5.45 -3.45
CA LYS A 212 19.72 6.36 -2.56
C LYS A 212 19.07 7.74 -2.37
N ASN A 213 18.36 8.20 -3.40
CA ASN A 213 17.67 9.49 -3.39
C ASN A 213 16.22 9.38 -2.90
N GLU A 214 15.74 8.17 -2.61
CA GLU A 214 14.40 7.97 -2.07
C GLU A 214 14.35 8.31 -0.58
N LEU A 215 13.18 8.77 -0.13
CA LEU A 215 12.94 9.08 1.28
C LEU A 215 13.09 7.85 2.17
N ILE A 216 12.61 6.69 1.74
CA ILE A 216 12.52 5.48 2.58
C ILE A 216 13.68 4.51 2.30
N ARG A 217 14.29 4.57 1.11
CA ARG A 217 15.41 3.72 0.68
C ARG A 217 15.18 2.23 0.98
N ARG A 218 14.01 1.67 0.61
CA ARG A 218 13.77 0.23 0.79
C ARG A 218 14.70 -0.55 -0.12
N GLY A 219 15.34 -1.59 0.41
CA GLY A 219 16.27 -2.46 -0.29
C GLY A 219 15.73 -3.89 -0.40
N ALA A 220 16.62 -4.82 -0.71
CA ALA A 220 16.26 -6.22 -0.90
C ALA A 220 15.60 -6.86 0.35
N GLU A 221 16.04 -6.49 1.55
CA GLU A 221 15.54 -7.04 2.80
C GLU A 221 14.08 -6.63 3.05
N GLU A 222 13.76 -5.34 2.94
CA GLU A 222 12.40 -4.86 3.14
C GLU A 222 11.44 -5.38 2.06
N LEU A 223 11.87 -5.41 0.80
CA LEU A 223 11.04 -5.94 -0.29
C LEU A 223 10.78 -7.44 -0.13
N SER A 224 11.78 -8.20 0.35
CA SER A 224 11.60 -9.62 0.68
C SER A 224 10.65 -9.81 1.88
N TRP A 225 10.73 -8.94 2.89
CA TRP A 225 9.80 -8.92 4.02
C TRP A 225 8.35 -8.65 3.56
N ILE A 226 8.13 -7.65 2.71
CA ILE A 226 6.79 -7.33 2.14
C ILE A 226 6.18 -8.56 1.46
N ASN A 227 6.98 -9.27 0.66
CA ASN A 227 6.54 -10.47 -0.04
C ASN A 227 6.24 -11.65 0.88
N LYS A 228 7.06 -11.84 1.91
CA LYS A 228 6.93 -12.97 2.84
C LYS A 228 5.80 -12.77 3.85
N TYR A 229 5.51 -11.53 4.22
CA TYR A 229 4.52 -11.19 5.24
C TYR A 229 3.46 -10.18 4.73
N PRO A 230 2.61 -10.57 3.75
CA PRO A 230 1.55 -9.71 3.25
C PRO A 230 0.50 -9.43 4.33
N TRP A 231 -0.13 -8.26 4.30
CA TRP A 231 -1.22 -7.92 5.23
C TRP A 231 -2.58 -8.42 4.74
N VAL A 232 -2.70 -8.67 3.45
CA VAL A 232 -3.89 -9.20 2.81
C VAL A 232 -3.56 -10.56 2.21
N LEU A 233 -4.31 -11.59 2.60
CA LEU A 233 -4.16 -12.94 2.06
C LEU A 233 -5.10 -13.18 0.87
N SER A 234 -4.64 -13.98 -0.09
CA SER A 234 -5.52 -14.47 -1.15
C SER A 234 -6.31 -15.67 -0.62
N SER A 235 -7.61 -15.51 -0.42
CA SER A 235 -8.50 -16.58 0.05
C SER A 235 -9.88 -16.45 -0.60
N PRO A 236 -10.51 -17.56 -1.03
CA PRO A 236 -11.87 -17.53 -1.56
C PRO A 236 -12.90 -17.10 -0.51
N GLU A 237 -12.64 -17.38 0.77
CA GLU A 237 -13.51 -17.08 1.91
C GLU A 237 -12.73 -16.36 3.02
N GLU A 238 -13.43 -15.52 3.79
CA GLU A 238 -12.86 -14.84 4.96
C GLU A 238 -12.78 -15.81 6.15
N ASP A 239 -11.65 -15.81 6.85
CA ASP A 239 -11.50 -16.58 8.08
C ASP A 239 -12.14 -15.86 9.29
N SER A 240 -12.14 -16.51 10.46
CA SER A 240 -12.73 -15.96 11.68
C SER A 240 -12.02 -14.70 12.20
N ASP A 241 -10.74 -14.51 11.90
CA ASP A 241 -10.02 -13.29 12.27
C ASP A 241 -10.40 -12.15 11.34
N ALA A 242 -10.51 -12.40 10.04
CA ALA A 242 -10.94 -11.45 9.02
C ALA A 242 -12.34 -10.89 9.32
N LEU A 243 -13.28 -11.75 9.70
CA LEU A 243 -14.65 -11.36 10.05
C LEU A 243 -14.73 -10.45 11.29
N ARG A 244 -13.75 -10.54 12.21
CA ARG A 244 -13.66 -9.75 13.44
C ARG A 244 -12.79 -8.49 13.29
N TYR A 245 -12.19 -8.27 12.13
CA TYR A 245 -11.26 -7.17 11.88
C TYR A 245 -11.89 -6.08 11.01
N HIS A 246 -11.62 -4.80 11.32
CA HIS A 246 -12.29 -3.69 10.63
C HIS A 246 -11.66 -3.34 9.27
N PHE A 247 -10.42 -3.75 9.03
CA PHE A 247 -9.70 -3.47 7.79
C PHE A 247 -9.57 -4.74 6.94
N SER A 248 -9.29 -4.58 5.65
CA SER A 248 -9.10 -5.74 4.78
C SER A 248 -7.92 -6.60 5.24
N SER A 249 -8.16 -7.89 5.42
CA SER A 249 -7.13 -8.88 5.77
C SER A 249 -7.10 -10.07 4.81
N SER A 250 -8.14 -10.27 4.01
CA SER A 250 -8.17 -11.21 2.90
C SER A 250 -9.00 -10.67 1.74
N VAL A 251 -8.68 -11.15 0.53
CA VAL A 251 -9.48 -10.93 -0.69
C VAL A 251 -9.36 -12.17 -1.59
N LYS A 252 -10.26 -12.31 -2.57
CA LYS A 252 -10.24 -13.47 -3.48
C LYS A 252 -8.94 -13.62 -4.27
N VAL A 253 -8.37 -12.51 -4.71
CA VAL A 253 -7.13 -12.47 -5.51
C VAL A 253 -6.20 -11.42 -4.93
N PHE A 254 -5.08 -11.87 -4.36
CA PHE A 254 -3.99 -11.02 -3.92
C PHE A 254 -2.66 -11.67 -4.26
N ASN A 255 -1.92 -11.11 -5.22
CA ASN A 255 -0.63 -11.65 -5.66
C ASN A 255 0.43 -10.55 -5.72
N ASN A 256 1.60 -10.84 -5.16
CA ASN A 256 2.79 -10.04 -5.31
C ASN A 256 3.73 -10.73 -6.29
N LEU A 257 4.09 -10.05 -7.37
CA LEU A 257 5.00 -10.54 -8.39
C LEU A 257 6.23 -9.64 -8.42
N ASN A 258 7.41 -10.20 -8.17
CA ASN A 258 8.66 -9.49 -8.46
C ASN A 258 9.17 -9.92 -9.81
N ILE A 259 9.49 -8.93 -10.63
CA ILE A 259 9.88 -9.10 -12.02
C ILE A 259 11.24 -8.44 -12.19
N LYS A 260 12.20 -9.22 -12.65
CA LYS A 260 13.53 -8.79 -13.06
C LYS A 260 13.56 -8.76 -14.59
N LEU A 261 14.06 -7.67 -15.15
CA LEU A 261 14.24 -7.49 -16.58
C LEU A 261 15.73 -7.41 -16.87
N MET A 262 16.18 -8.19 -17.84
CA MET A 262 17.58 -8.28 -18.24
C MET A 262 17.80 -7.68 -19.64
N SER A 263 18.99 -7.13 -19.87
CA SER A 263 19.48 -6.79 -21.20
C SER A 263 19.82 -8.07 -21.99
N ASN A 264 20.04 -7.91 -23.30
CA ASN A 264 20.54 -9.01 -24.14
C ASN A 264 21.97 -9.42 -23.75
N GLU A 265 22.70 -8.54 -23.07
CA GLU A 265 24.05 -8.78 -22.55
C GLU A 265 24.04 -9.47 -21.17
N GLY A 266 22.85 -9.68 -20.58
CA GLY A 266 22.69 -10.35 -19.30
C GLY A 266 22.82 -9.45 -18.08
N GLU A 267 22.63 -8.13 -18.23
CA GLU A 267 22.64 -7.18 -17.10
C GLU A 267 21.22 -6.84 -16.64
N VAL A 268 20.98 -6.66 -15.34
CA VAL A 268 19.69 -6.13 -14.86
C VAL A 268 19.46 -4.72 -15.40
N ILE A 269 18.35 -4.52 -16.09
CA ILE A 269 17.91 -3.21 -16.59
C ILE A 269 16.72 -2.66 -15.82
N ALA A 270 15.96 -3.52 -15.14
CA ALA A 270 14.90 -3.09 -14.26
C ALA A 270 14.47 -4.15 -13.24
N PHE A 271 13.91 -3.68 -12.13
CA PHE A 271 13.17 -4.48 -11.16
C PHE A 271 11.80 -3.84 -10.92
N MET A 272 10.75 -4.65 -10.90
CA MET A 272 9.39 -4.20 -10.62
C MET A 272 8.72 -5.15 -9.62
N MET A 273 8.10 -4.57 -8.59
CA MET A 273 7.13 -5.25 -7.75
C MET A 273 5.72 -4.86 -8.22
N ILE A 274 4.96 -5.85 -8.69
CA ILE A 274 3.55 -5.70 -9.05
C ILE A 274 2.69 -6.33 -7.97
N VAL A 275 1.62 -5.63 -7.57
CA VAL A 275 0.58 -6.16 -6.69
C VAL A 275 -0.73 -6.24 -7.48
N VAL A 276 -1.28 -7.44 -7.58
CA VAL A 276 -2.60 -7.67 -8.15
C VAL A 276 -3.58 -7.88 -7.01
N ARG A 277 -4.51 -6.93 -6.84
CA ARG A 277 -5.59 -7.00 -5.85
C ARG A 277 -6.93 -6.98 -6.58
N GLY A 278 -7.65 -8.11 -6.58
CA GLY A 278 -8.83 -8.30 -7.41
C GLY A 278 -8.46 -8.13 -8.90
N ASN A 279 -9.12 -7.19 -9.58
CA ASN A 279 -8.84 -6.87 -10.99
C ASN A 279 -8.00 -5.60 -11.17
N ASN A 280 -7.30 -5.14 -10.12
CA ASN A 280 -6.48 -3.94 -10.15
C ASN A 280 -5.00 -4.28 -9.99
N LEU A 281 -4.18 -3.73 -10.88
CA LEU A 281 -2.73 -3.77 -10.81
C LEU A 281 -2.21 -2.52 -10.09
N LYS A 282 -1.32 -2.69 -9.12
CA LYS A 282 -0.54 -1.62 -8.49
C LYS A 282 0.94 -1.89 -8.70
N ILE A 283 1.76 -0.85 -8.66
CA ILE A 283 3.21 -0.95 -8.83
C ILE A 283 3.92 -0.31 -7.63
N PRO A 284 3.93 -0.97 -6.44
CA PRO A 284 4.51 -0.37 -5.24
C PRO A 284 5.97 0.07 -5.39
N TYR A 285 6.78 -0.70 -6.12
CA TYR A 285 8.19 -0.39 -6.33
C TYR A 285 8.58 -0.68 -7.78
N CYS A 286 9.28 0.26 -8.40
CA CYS A 286 9.79 0.11 -9.75
C CYS A 286 11.14 0.86 -9.86
N TYR A 287 12.19 0.12 -10.18
CA TYR A 287 13.55 0.63 -10.38
C TYR A 287 13.95 0.35 -11.83
N PHE A 288 14.29 1.40 -12.57
CA PHE A 288 14.71 1.33 -13.97
C PHE A 288 15.35 2.67 -14.36
N ASP A 289 16.09 2.67 -15.46
CA ASP A 289 16.56 3.91 -16.08
C ASP A 289 15.55 4.37 -17.14
N GLU A 290 15.35 5.69 -17.28
CA GLU A 290 14.26 6.25 -18.10
C GLU A 290 14.26 5.76 -19.55
N GLU A 291 15.43 5.43 -20.11
CA GLU A 291 15.57 4.85 -21.45
C GLU A 291 14.83 3.52 -21.63
N HIS A 292 14.55 2.80 -20.55
CA HIS A 292 13.84 1.52 -20.55
C HIS A 292 12.33 1.65 -20.28
N ILE A 293 11.78 2.87 -20.14
CA ILE A 293 10.35 3.07 -19.83
C ILE A 293 9.40 2.33 -20.77
N GLY A 294 9.73 2.24 -22.06
CA GLY A 294 8.93 1.51 -23.03
C GLY A 294 8.81 0.01 -22.69
N LYS A 295 9.90 -0.61 -22.24
CA LYS A 295 9.92 -2.02 -21.79
C LYS A 295 9.11 -2.20 -20.51
N ILE A 296 9.25 -1.28 -19.55
CA ILE A 296 8.47 -1.27 -18.30
C ILE A 296 6.98 -1.25 -18.59
N VAL A 297 6.54 -0.38 -19.50
CA VAL A 297 5.13 -0.25 -19.85
C VAL A 297 4.62 -1.46 -20.64
N GLN A 298 5.44 -2.07 -21.50
CA GLN A 298 5.11 -3.34 -22.15
C GLN A 298 4.86 -4.46 -21.14
N VAL A 299 5.71 -4.57 -20.10
CA VAL A 299 5.51 -5.54 -19.01
C VAL A 299 4.21 -5.28 -18.26
N ILE A 300 3.89 -4.03 -17.94
CA ILE A 300 2.62 -3.67 -17.30
C ILE A 300 1.45 -4.13 -18.17
N TYR A 301 1.47 -3.81 -19.47
CA TYR A 301 0.41 -4.20 -20.38
C TYR A 301 0.26 -5.71 -20.43
N HIS A 302 1.35 -6.45 -20.68
CA HIS A 302 1.34 -7.91 -20.72
C HIS A 302 0.62 -8.51 -19.51
N HIS A 303 1.00 -8.11 -18.29
CA HIS A 303 0.36 -8.60 -17.08
C HIS A 303 -1.13 -8.22 -16.98
N MET A 304 -1.51 -7.03 -17.42
CA MET A 304 -2.92 -6.64 -17.47
C MET A 304 -3.73 -7.46 -18.48
N PHE A 305 -3.14 -7.86 -19.61
CA PHE A 305 -3.81 -8.70 -20.61
C PHE A 305 -3.92 -10.15 -20.13
N GLU A 306 -2.80 -10.77 -19.73
CA GLU A 306 -2.75 -12.18 -19.31
C GLU A 306 -3.63 -12.45 -18.09
N LEU A 307 -3.60 -11.54 -17.10
CA LEU A 307 -4.39 -11.68 -15.88
C LEU A 307 -5.81 -11.09 -16.01
N ASN A 308 -6.21 -10.64 -17.20
CA ASN A 308 -7.53 -10.06 -17.48
C ASN A 308 -7.92 -8.91 -16.52
N LEU A 309 -6.97 -8.03 -16.23
CA LEU A 309 -7.16 -6.94 -15.28
C LEU A 309 -7.95 -5.78 -15.88
N ASN A 310 -8.66 -5.07 -15.00
CA ASN A 310 -9.52 -3.95 -15.37
C ASN A 310 -8.77 -2.63 -15.41
N MET A 311 -7.81 -2.43 -14.50
CA MET A 311 -7.15 -1.15 -14.31
C MET A 311 -5.76 -1.29 -13.68
N VAL A 312 -4.92 -0.28 -13.89
CA VAL A 312 -3.65 -0.08 -13.21
C VAL A 312 -3.65 1.25 -12.49
N THR A 313 -3.12 1.29 -11.26
CA THR A 313 -2.88 2.52 -10.52
C THR A 313 -1.38 2.67 -10.26
N THR A 314 -0.84 3.83 -10.61
CA THR A 314 0.55 4.18 -10.29
C THR A 314 0.71 5.65 -9.95
N TYR A 315 1.65 5.97 -9.07
CA TYR A 315 2.10 7.32 -8.72
C TYR A 315 3.53 7.59 -9.20
N ASN A 316 4.16 6.63 -9.89
CA ASN A 316 5.41 6.84 -10.59
C ASN A 316 5.19 7.83 -11.74
N SER A 317 5.93 8.95 -11.71
CA SER A 317 5.76 10.05 -12.65
C SER A 317 6.14 9.66 -14.08
N ALA A 318 7.22 8.89 -14.28
CA ALA A 318 7.66 8.43 -15.59
C ALA A 318 6.60 7.53 -16.25
N ILE A 319 6.04 6.56 -15.50
CA ILE A 319 4.96 5.69 -16.01
C ILE A 319 3.68 6.50 -16.27
N SER A 320 3.31 7.38 -15.33
CA SER A 320 2.13 8.24 -15.45
C SER A 320 2.20 9.19 -16.66
N ASN A 321 3.39 9.72 -16.96
CA ASN A 321 3.65 10.57 -18.12
C ASN A 321 3.67 9.77 -19.43
N TYR A 322 4.19 8.54 -19.41
CA TYR A 322 4.13 7.64 -20.56
C TYR A 322 2.68 7.37 -20.96
N PHE A 323 1.79 7.12 -19.99
CA PHE A 323 0.36 6.89 -20.25
C PHE A 323 -0.37 8.08 -20.89
N LEU A 324 0.15 9.31 -20.72
CA LEU A 324 -0.41 10.52 -21.30
C LEU A 324 0.17 10.86 -22.69
N SER A 325 1.47 10.64 -22.86
CA SER A 325 2.23 11.08 -24.03
C SER A 325 2.23 10.06 -25.17
N HIS A 326 1.85 8.82 -24.89
CA HIS A 326 1.87 7.72 -25.86
C HIS A 326 0.48 7.17 -26.12
N ARG A 327 0.31 6.52 -27.27
CA ARG A 327 -0.89 5.73 -27.57
C ARG A 327 -0.90 4.50 -26.65
N THR A 328 -1.97 4.34 -25.87
CA THR A 328 -2.10 3.25 -24.90
C THR A 328 -3.34 2.39 -25.19
N PRO A 329 -3.40 1.15 -24.66
CA PRO A 329 -4.61 0.33 -24.76
C PRO A 329 -5.73 0.79 -23.81
N PHE A 330 -5.51 1.82 -22.98
CA PHE A 330 -6.50 2.27 -21.99
C PHE A 330 -7.68 3.01 -22.64
N ILE A 331 -8.89 2.78 -22.12
CA ILE A 331 -10.10 3.49 -22.52
C ILE A 331 -10.22 4.85 -21.84
N TYR A 332 -9.65 4.98 -20.64
CA TYR A 332 -9.76 6.18 -19.83
C TYR A 332 -8.61 6.27 -18.83
N ASN A 333 -8.21 7.50 -18.51
CA ASN A 333 -7.17 7.81 -17.54
C ASN A 333 -7.69 8.85 -16.55
N LYS A 334 -7.68 8.51 -15.26
CA LYS A 334 -8.06 9.41 -14.17
C LYS A 334 -6.81 9.86 -13.41
N GLN A 335 -6.66 11.17 -13.20
CA GLN A 335 -5.64 11.69 -12.29
C GLN A 335 -6.01 11.35 -10.84
N MET A 336 -5.04 10.88 -10.09
CA MET A 336 -5.15 10.54 -8.67
C MET A 336 -4.14 11.35 -7.88
N SER A 337 -4.43 11.60 -6.61
CA SER A 337 -3.47 12.16 -5.67
C SER A 337 -3.40 11.28 -4.43
N ARG A 338 -2.23 11.24 -3.79
CA ARG A 338 -2.05 10.66 -2.47
C ARG A 338 -1.26 11.63 -1.62
N SER A 339 -1.93 12.15 -0.59
CA SER A 339 -1.34 13.09 0.35
C SER A 339 -0.68 12.37 1.51
N TYR A 340 0.42 12.96 1.97
CA TYR A 340 1.20 12.50 3.10
C TYR A 340 1.26 13.62 4.13
N LEU A 341 1.15 13.24 5.39
CA LEU A 341 1.39 14.12 6.53
C LEU A 341 2.68 13.70 7.23
N ILE A 342 3.39 14.69 7.75
CA ILE A 342 4.56 14.50 8.60
C ILE A 342 4.31 15.20 9.92
N SER A 343 4.82 14.64 11.01
CA SER A 343 4.83 15.36 12.26
C SER A 343 5.68 16.63 12.18
N LYS A 344 5.29 17.66 12.91
CA LYS A 344 6.07 18.91 12.97
C LYS A 344 7.48 18.70 13.52
N GLU A 345 7.67 17.72 14.40
CA GLU A 345 8.99 17.38 14.92
C GLU A 345 9.94 16.92 13.82
N LEU A 346 9.50 16.01 12.96
CA LEU A 346 10.29 15.59 11.79
C LEU A 346 10.39 16.71 10.76
N GLY A 347 9.32 17.49 10.58
CA GLY A 347 9.25 18.63 9.66
C GLY A 347 10.32 19.70 9.92
N LYS A 348 10.83 19.84 11.15
CA LYS A 348 11.96 20.73 11.48
C LYS A 348 13.23 20.39 10.72
N ASN A 349 13.39 19.13 10.30
CA ASN A 349 14.54 18.67 9.54
C ASN A 349 14.35 18.83 8.02
N LEU A 350 13.19 19.32 7.56
CA LEU A 350 13.00 19.57 6.14
C LEU A 350 13.69 20.87 5.72
N THR A 351 14.45 20.82 4.63
CA THR A 351 14.98 22.01 3.98
C THR A 351 14.14 22.35 2.74
N ASP A 352 13.99 23.64 2.43
CA ASP A 352 13.22 24.11 1.25
C ASP A 352 13.74 23.56 -0.08
N LYS A 353 14.99 23.06 -0.10
CA LYS A 353 15.64 22.49 -1.28
C LYS A 353 15.54 20.97 -1.36
N GLN A 354 14.97 20.30 -0.35
CA GLN A 354 14.92 18.85 -0.33
C GLN A 354 13.90 18.33 -1.34
N GLN A 355 14.38 17.62 -2.36
CA GLN A 355 13.51 16.90 -3.28
C GLN A 355 13.06 15.58 -2.64
N ILE A 356 11.77 15.45 -2.37
CA ILE A 356 11.19 14.23 -1.78
C ILE A 356 10.84 13.26 -2.91
N HIS A 357 11.64 12.20 -3.05
CA HIS A 357 11.33 11.08 -3.93
C HIS A 357 10.73 9.93 -3.13
N MET A 358 9.53 9.49 -3.50
CA MET A 358 8.82 8.40 -2.86
C MET A 358 8.26 7.45 -3.91
N GLN A 359 8.32 6.16 -3.63
CA GLN A 359 7.71 5.11 -4.43
C GLN A 359 6.25 4.90 -3.99
N ASP A 360 5.42 4.31 -4.86
CA ASP A 360 4.00 4.07 -4.63
C ASP A 360 3.74 3.21 -3.38
N GLY A 361 4.67 2.34 -3.00
CA GLY A 361 4.61 1.45 -1.84
C GLY A 361 4.97 2.09 -0.50
N SER A 362 5.31 3.38 -0.49
CA SER A 362 5.76 4.10 0.71
C SER A 362 4.78 3.99 1.88
N GLY A 363 5.32 3.85 3.10
CA GLY A 363 4.53 3.59 4.30
C GLY A 363 3.91 2.20 4.29
N ASP A 364 2.60 2.12 4.49
CA ASP A 364 1.81 0.89 4.48
C ASP A 364 1.19 0.57 3.11
N CYS A 365 1.38 1.43 2.10
CA CYS A 365 0.76 1.30 0.78
C CYS A 365 1.20 0.05 0.00
N ALA A 366 2.38 -0.51 0.29
CA ALA A 366 2.86 -1.75 -0.33
C ALA A 366 2.05 -2.99 0.08
N PHE A 367 1.28 -2.90 1.17
CA PHE A 367 0.57 -4.03 1.77
C PHE A 367 -0.93 -4.08 1.43
N THR A 368 -1.45 -3.07 0.72
CA THR A 368 -2.90 -2.86 0.53
C THR A 368 -3.34 -2.88 -0.93
#